data_AF-A0A0F3NP67-F1
#
_entry.id   AF-A0A0F3NP67-F1
#
_cell.length_a   1.000
_cell.length_b   1.000
_cell.length_c   1.000
_cell.angle_alpha   90.00
_cell.angle_beta   90.00
_cell.angle_gamma   90.00
#
_symmetry.space_group_name_H-M   'P 1'
#
loop_
_entity.id
_entity.type
_entity.pdbx_description
1 polymer ?
#
loop_
_entity_poly.entity_id
_entity_poly.type
_entity_poly.pdbx_seq_one_letter_code
_entity_poly.pdbx_strand_id
1 'polypeptide(L)'
;MSDINLDLITSYHAVKKNPNEVNRLLNLYHKNHSENYYYKIRDNYYSNDPNDITAKFIYLNKYSFRGIYRLNRDGTSAQTFSDKRYLKLHICSRINKCSNLLAGVSICAMDFSFIEPQQNDFVYFDPPYHES
;
A
#
# COMPACT_ATOMS: atom_id res chain seq x y z
N MET A 1 -15.44 0.16 -2.42
CA MET A 1 -14.21 -0.61 -2.70
C MET A 1 -13.81 -1.33 -1.44
N SER A 2 -13.45 -2.61 -1.53
CA SER A 2 -13.06 -3.41 -0.37
C SER A 2 -11.94 -4.40 -0.72
N ASP A 3 -11.16 -4.75 0.29
CA ASP A 3 -10.10 -5.75 0.25
C ASP A 3 -9.91 -6.31 1.67
N ILE A 4 -9.42 -7.54 1.81
CA ILE A 4 -9.10 -8.15 3.11
C ILE A 4 -7.80 -7.60 3.71
N ASN A 5 -6.92 -7.02 2.90
CA ASN A 5 -5.63 -6.53 3.32
C ASN A 5 -5.76 -5.16 4.03
N LEU A 6 -5.61 -5.19 5.36
CA LEU A 6 -5.71 -4.00 6.20
C LEU A 6 -4.66 -2.94 5.86
N ASP A 7 -3.41 -3.31 5.56
CA ASP A 7 -2.36 -2.35 5.20
C ASP A 7 -2.69 -1.62 3.90
N LEU A 8 -3.25 -2.34 2.92
CA LEU A 8 -3.69 -1.77 1.64
C LEU A 8 -4.84 -0.78 1.85
N ILE A 9 -5.84 -1.16 2.65
CA ILE A 9 -6.98 -0.28 2.95
C ILE A 9 -6.56 0.94 3.76
N THR A 10 -5.68 0.75 4.74
CA THR A 10 -5.06 1.84 5.49
C THR A 10 -4.33 2.80 4.55
N SER A 11 -3.60 2.25 3.58
CA SER A 11 -2.89 3.00 2.55
C SER A 11 -3.82 3.85 1.69
N TYR A 12 -4.95 3.29 1.26
CA TYR A 12 -5.97 4.05 0.53
C TYR A 12 -6.55 5.20 1.36
N HIS A 13 -6.89 4.95 2.63
CA HIS A 13 -7.43 5.98 3.53
C HIS A 13 -6.42 7.10 3.80
N ALA A 14 -5.15 6.79 4.05
CA ALA A 14 -4.12 7.78 4.29
C ALA A 14 -3.83 8.61 3.03
N VAL A 15 -3.76 7.99 1.84
CA VAL A 15 -3.61 8.72 0.57
C VAL A 15 -4.83 9.61 0.30
N LYS A 16 -6.03 9.13 0.59
CA LYS A 16 -7.27 9.92 0.45
C LYS A 16 -7.28 11.12 1.39
N LYS A 17 -6.86 10.96 2.65
CA LYS A 17 -6.98 11.99 3.69
C LYS A 17 -5.79 12.96 3.74
N ASN A 18 -4.57 12.45 3.67
CA ASN A 18 -3.33 13.18 3.95
C ASN A 18 -2.22 12.88 2.91
N PRO A 19 -2.47 13.08 1.59
CA PRO A 19 -1.51 12.73 0.54
C PRO A 19 -0.15 13.44 0.70
N ASN A 20 -0.15 14.68 1.20
CA ASN A 20 1.05 15.46 1.41
C ASN A 20 1.97 14.86 2.47
N GLU A 21 1.40 14.33 3.55
CA GLU A 21 2.18 13.74 4.63
C GLU A 21 2.80 12.40 4.22
N VAL A 22 2.02 11.56 3.52
CA VAL A 22 2.53 10.33 2.89
C VAL A 22 3.69 10.66 1.94
N ASN A 23 3.56 11.71 1.12
CA ASN A 23 4.63 12.16 0.23
C ASN A 23 5.87 12.64 0.98
N ARG A 24 5.70 13.36 2.10
CA ARG A 24 6.81 13.81 2.95
C ARG A 24 7.60 12.62 3.50
N LEU A 25 6.91 11.61 4.02
CA LEU A 25 7.51 10.40 4.59
C LEU A 25 8.21 9.56 3.51
N LEU A 26 7.57 9.37 2.34
CA LEU A 26 8.20 8.66 1.22
C LEU A 26 9.47 9.36 0.73
N ASN A 27 9.47 10.69 0.67
CA ASN A 27 10.67 11.47 0.34
C ASN A 27 11.78 11.25 1.38
N LEU A 28 11.44 11.14 2.67
CA LEU A 28 12.41 10.83 3.73
C LEU A 28 13.02 9.45 3.54
N TYR A 29 12.21 8.42 3.26
CA TYR A 29 12.71 7.07 3.02
C TYR A 29 13.58 7.00 1.76
N HIS A 30 13.17 7.67 0.67
CA HIS A 30 13.95 7.76 -0.54
C HIS A 30 15.31 8.43 -0.36
N LYS A 31 15.40 9.49 0.47
CA LYS A 31 16.67 10.16 0.76
C LYS A 31 17.68 9.26 1.49
N ASN A 32 17.19 8.33 2.30
CA ASN A 32 18.01 7.40 3.09
C ASN A 32 18.13 6.02 2.43
N HIS A 33 17.63 5.86 1.21
CA HIS A 33 17.46 4.56 0.58
C HIS A 33 18.79 3.83 0.41
N SER A 34 18.84 2.62 0.94
CA SER A 34 19.91 1.62 0.79
C SER A 34 19.32 0.27 1.15
N GLU A 35 20.02 -0.82 0.82
CA GLU A 35 19.62 -2.16 1.25
C GLU A 35 19.50 -2.26 2.78
N ASN A 36 20.50 -1.75 3.51
CA ASN A 36 20.47 -1.72 4.97
C ASN A 36 19.28 -0.92 5.51
N TYR A 37 18.97 0.23 4.91
CA TYR A 37 17.82 1.04 5.30
C TYR A 37 16.49 0.34 4.95
N TYR A 38 16.41 -0.37 3.83
CA TYR A 38 15.26 -1.19 3.47
C TYR A 38 14.93 -2.21 4.56
N TYR A 39 15.91 -3.01 4.97
CA TYR A 39 15.70 -4.01 6.03
C TYR A 39 15.44 -3.37 7.40
N LYS A 40 16.08 -2.23 7.70
CA LYS A 40 15.76 -1.45 8.91
C LYS A 40 14.29 -1.04 8.96
N ILE A 41 13.75 -0.50 7.87
CA ILE A 41 12.34 -0.11 7.78
C ILE A 41 11.41 -1.32 7.79
N ARG A 42 11.79 -2.43 7.15
CA ARG A 42 11.01 -3.67 7.12
C ARG A 42 10.83 -4.24 8.53
N ASP A 43 11.94 -4.42 9.25
CA ASP A 43 11.99 -5.28 10.44
C ASP A 43 11.91 -4.52 11.77
N ASN A 44 12.40 -3.27 11.81
CA ASN A 44 12.63 -2.52 13.05
C ASN A 44 11.85 -1.20 13.13
N TYR A 45 10.82 -1.02 12.30
CA TYR A 45 10.00 0.18 12.30
C TYR A 45 8.52 -0.18 12.41
N TYR A 46 7.93 0.17 13.56
CA TYR A 46 6.52 -0.06 13.91
C TYR A 46 5.90 1.29 14.26
N SER A 47 4.76 1.60 13.65
CA SER A 47 3.97 2.80 13.91
C SER A 47 2.50 2.45 13.79
N ASN A 48 1.66 3.06 14.63
CA ASN A 48 0.21 2.99 14.51
C ASN A 48 -0.35 4.19 13.73
N ASP A 49 0.51 5.12 13.27
CA ASP A 49 0.10 6.22 12.41
C ASP A 49 -0.20 5.68 11.00
N PRO A 50 -1.44 5.88 10.47
CA PRO A 50 -1.78 5.49 9.12
C PRO A 50 -0.82 6.03 8.05
N ASN A 51 -0.28 7.24 8.21
CA ASN A 51 0.63 7.83 7.22
C ASN A 51 1.97 7.09 7.18
N ASP A 52 2.50 6.70 8.35
CA ASP A 52 3.74 5.90 8.46
C ASP A 52 3.54 4.49 7.90
N ILE A 53 2.44 3.83 8.26
CA ILE A 53 2.07 2.51 7.73
C ILE A 53 2.03 2.56 6.20
N THR A 54 1.36 3.57 5.66
CA THR A 54 1.21 3.78 4.22
C THR A 54 2.53 4.05 3.52
N ALA A 55 3.35 4.94 4.07
CA ALA A 55 4.67 5.25 3.51
C ALA A 55 5.58 4.02 3.54
N LYS A 56 5.58 3.25 4.63
CA LYS A 56 6.32 1.99 4.76
C LYS A 56 5.82 0.97 3.74
N PHE A 57 4.51 0.77 3.64
CA PHE A 57 3.90 -0.16 2.69
C PHE A 57 4.30 0.16 1.25
N ILE A 58 4.14 1.41 0.81
CA ILE A 58 4.51 1.85 -0.54
C ILE A 58 6.02 1.71 -0.77
N TYR A 59 6.86 2.11 0.19
CA TYR A 59 8.31 2.01 0.09
C TYR A 59 8.79 0.56 -0.03
N LEU A 60 8.30 -0.33 0.83
CA LEU A 60 8.71 -1.75 0.81
C LEU A 60 8.27 -2.43 -0.48
N ASN A 61 7.03 -2.24 -0.92
CA ASN A 61 6.55 -2.76 -2.19
C ASN A 61 7.30 -2.17 -3.37
N LYS A 62 7.76 -0.91 -3.29
CA LYS A 62 8.49 -0.29 -4.38
C LYS A 62 9.87 -0.92 -4.60
N TYR A 63 10.52 -1.28 -3.50
CA TYR A 63 11.90 -1.77 -3.49
C TYR A 63 12.00 -3.26 -3.21
N SER A 64 10.88 -3.98 -3.17
CA SER A 64 10.86 -5.43 -3.07
C SER A 64 11.09 -6.09 -4.43
N PHE A 65 11.60 -7.32 -4.42
CA PHE A 65 11.74 -8.13 -5.63
C PHE A 65 10.40 -8.23 -6.36
N ARG A 66 10.36 -7.74 -7.60
CA ARG A 66 9.17 -7.67 -8.47
C ARG A 66 7.99 -6.88 -7.90
N GLY A 67 8.20 -6.09 -6.85
CA GLY A 67 7.15 -5.33 -6.18
C GLY A 67 6.09 -6.18 -5.49
N ILE A 68 6.46 -7.39 -5.05
CA ILE A 68 5.57 -8.34 -4.43
C ILE A 68 5.34 -7.94 -2.97
N TYR A 69 4.07 -7.82 -2.57
CA TYR A 69 3.67 -7.85 -1.17
C TYR A 69 3.55 -9.30 -0.71
N ARG A 70 4.25 -9.67 0.37
CA ARG A 70 4.18 -11.01 0.94
C ARG A 70 4.44 -10.98 2.44
N LEU A 71 3.65 -11.72 3.18
CA LEU A 71 3.82 -11.93 4.61
C LEU A 71 4.15 -13.40 4.90
N ASN A 72 4.82 -13.63 6.01
CA ASN A 72 4.94 -14.93 6.66
C ASN A 72 3.63 -15.25 7.41
N ARG A 73 3.49 -16.50 7.86
CA ARG A 73 2.31 -16.95 8.61
C ARG A 73 2.08 -16.20 9.92
N ASP A 74 3.15 -15.65 10.50
CA ASP A 74 3.11 -14.84 11.72
C ASP A 74 2.80 -13.35 11.46
N GLY A 75 2.51 -12.98 10.20
CA GLY A 75 2.22 -11.61 9.79
C GLY A 75 3.45 -10.74 9.53
N THR A 76 4.68 -11.26 9.72
CA THR A 76 5.90 -10.50 9.42
C THR A 76 6.14 -10.40 7.92
N SER A 77 6.79 -9.32 7.46
CA SER A 77 7.06 -9.14 6.03
C SER A 77 8.08 -10.16 5.50
N ALA A 78 7.72 -10.86 4.42
CA ALA A 78 8.59 -11.81 3.71
C ALA A 78 9.23 -11.20 2.45
N GLN A 79 9.11 -9.88 2.27
CA GLN A 79 9.61 -9.17 1.10
C GLN A 79 11.15 -9.10 1.12
N THR A 80 11.77 -9.33 -0.04
CA THR A 80 13.24 -9.23 -0.21
C THR A 80 13.61 -7.99 -1.01
N PHE A 81 14.73 -7.37 -0.68
CA PHE A 81 15.22 -6.17 -1.36
C PHE A 81 15.52 -6.42 -2.84
N SER A 82 15.34 -5.40 -3.66
CA SER A 82 15.77 -5.37 -5.05
C SER A 82 16.37 -4.01 -5.43
N ASP A 83 17.64 -4.03 -5.87
CA ASP A 83 18.35 -2.85 -6.40
C ASP A 83 17.95 -2.51 -7.85
N LYS A 84 16.72 -2.85 -8.25
CA LYS A 84 16.19 -2.26 -9.46
C LYS A 84 16.10 -0.76 -9.17
N ARG A 85 17.04 0.00 -9.73
CA ARG A 85 17.03 1.47 -9.84
C ARG A 85 15.78 1.88 -10.58
N TYR A 86 14.63 1.76 -9.92
CA TYR A 86 13.40 2.32 -10.41
C TYR A 86 13.67 3.81 -10.47
N LEU A 87 13.58 4.36 -11.69
CA LEU A 87 13.51 5.80 -11.91
C LEU A 87 12.67 6.40 -10.78
N LYS A 88 13.05 7.59 -10.29
CA LYS A 88 12.19 8.47 -9.49
C LYS A 88 10.90 8.68 -10.28
N LEU A 89 10.01 7.70 -10.24
CA LEU A 89 8.67 7.80 -10.76
C LEU A 89 8.04 8.88 -9.90
N HIS A 90 7.19 9.68 -10.53
CA HIS A 90 6.45 10.74 -9.90
C HIS A 90 5.41 10.16 -8.91
N ILE A 91 5.87 9.43 -7.88
CA ILE A 91 5.07 8.86 -6.80
C ILE A 91 4.25 9.98 -6.17
N CYS A 92 4.84 11.16 -6.00
CA CYS A 92 4.13 12.33 -5.51
C CYS A 92 2.94 12.73 -6.40
N SER A 93 3.12 12.82 -7.72
CA SER A 93 2.01 13.17 -8.61
C SER A 93 0.96 12.07 -8.67
N ARG A 94 1.38 10.80 -8.61
CA ARG A 94 0.46 9.65 -8.56
C ARG A 94 -0.35 9.63 -7.26
N ILE A 95 0.27 9.88 -6.10
CA ILE A 95 -0.40 9.97 -4.81
C ILE A 95 -1.44 11.09 -4.82
N ASN A 96 -1.07 12.28 -5.31
CA ASN A 96 -2.01 13.40 -5.41
C ASN A 96 -3.17 13.09 -6.35
N LYS A 97 -2.89 12.48 -7.51
CA LYS A 97 -3.94 12.04 -8.45
C LYS A 97 -4.85 11.00 -7.83
N CYS A 98 -4.30 10.00 -7.12
CA CYS A 98 -5.09 9.00 -6.41
C CYS A 98 -5.95 9.63 -5.33
N SER A 99 -5.43 10.58 -4.55
CA SER A 99 -6.20 11.29 -3.52
C SER A 99 -7.45 11.95 -4.11
N ASN A 100 -7.29 12.66 -5.24
CA ASN A 100 -8.40 13.28 -5.95
C ASN A 100 -9.43 12.25 -6.45
N LEU A 101 -8.98 11.12 -7.00
CA LEU A 101 -9.87 10.05 -7.49
C LEU A 101 -10.60 9.31 -6.37
N LEU A 102 -10.02 9.26 -5.17
CA LEU A 102 -10.62 8.60 -4.00
C LEU A 102 -11.59 9.52 -3.26
N ALA A 103 -11.72 10.79 -3.66
CA ALA A 103 -12.69 11.72 -3.09
C ALA A 103 -14.11 11.12 -3.22
N GLY A 104 -14.85 11.07 -2.10
CA GLY A 104 -16.20 10.49 -2.05
C GLY A 104 -16.27 8.95 -2.11
N VAL A 105 -15.17 8.24 -2.32
CA VAL A 105 -15.19 6.76 -2.41
C VAL A 105 -15.26 6.13 -1.01
N SER A 106 -16.20 5.20 -0.79
CA SER A 106 -16.25 4.35 0.41
C SER A 106 -15.27 3.18 0.29
N ILE A 107 -14.39 3.03 1.29
CA ILE A 107 -13.27 2.08 1.28
C ILE A 107 -13.28 1.28 2.58
N CYS A 108 -13.31 -0.05 2.49
CA CYS A 108 -13.51 -0.93 3.65
C CYS A 108 -12.51 -2.10 3.67
N ALA A 109 -11.99 -2.43 4.85
CA ALA A 109 -11.20 -3.64 5.07
C ALA A 109 -12.14 -4.77 5.49
N MET A 110 -12.54 -5.60 4.54
CA MET A 110 -13.50 -6.67 4.76
C MET A 110 -13.39 -7.76 3.71
N ASP A 111 -13.79 -8.97 4.10
CA ASP A 111 -14.00 -10.06 3.16
C ASP A 111 -15.16 -9.74 2.21
N PHE A 112 -15.04 -10.20 0.96
CA PHE A 112 -16.02 -9.91 -0.07
C PHE A 112 -17.40 -10.50 0.21
N SER A 113 -17.48 -11.57 1.02
CA SER A 113 -18.74 -12.20 1.41
C SER A 113 -19.65 -11.31 2.27
N PHE A 114 -19.11 -10.25 2.86
CA PHE A 114 -19.88 -9.27 3.64
C PHE A 114 -20.44 -8.11 2.80
N ILE A 115 -20.17 -8.08 1.49
CA ILE A 115 -20.70 -7.03 0.62
C ILE A 115 -22.14 -7.40 0.25
N GLU A 116 -23.07 -6.45 0.43
CA GLU A 116 -24.51 -6.61 0.12
C GLU A 116 -24.94 -5.60 -0.98
N PRO A 117 -24.72 -5.92 -2.26
CA PRO A 117 -25.14 -5.06 -3.37
C PRO A 117 -26.66 -4.90 -3.41
N GLN A 118 -27.10 -3.69 -3.73
CA GLN A 118 -28.51 -3.35 -3.87
C GLN A 118 -28.98 -3.44 -5.32
N GLN A 119 -30.30 -3.35 -5.53
CA GLN A 119 -30.86 -3.30 -6.88
C GLN A 119 -30.27 -2.10 -7.65
N ASN A 120 -29.83 -2.35 -8.88
CA ASN A 120 -29.14 -1.43 -9.79
C ASN A 120 -27.65 -1.15 -9.48
N ASP A 121 -27.05 -1.82 -8.50
CA ASP A 121 -25.60 -1.79 -8.34
C ASP A 121 -24.91 -2.57 -9.46
N PHE A 122 -23.77 -2.04 -9.92
CA PHE A 122 -22.82 -2.79 -10.74
C PHE A 122 -21.68 -3.27 -9.86
N VAL A 123 -21.42 -4.58 -9.88
CA VAL A 123 -20.41 -5.22 -9.03
C VAL A 123 -19.32 -5.86 -9.90
N TYR A 124 -18.07 -5.53 -9.59
CA TYR A 124 -16.89 -6.09 -10.25
C TYR A 124 -16.09 -6.93 -9.24
N PHE A 125 -15.83 -8.20 -9.59
CA PHE A 125 -15.02 -9.12 -8.79
C PHE A 125 -13.75 -9.50 -9.56
N ASP A 126 -12.61 -9.35 -8.90
CA ASP A 126 -11.29 -9.78 -9.39
C ASP A 126 -10.59 -10.63 -8.31
N PRO A 127 -11.06 -11.88 -8.09
CA PRO A 127 -10.52 -12.74 -7.06
C PRO A 127 -9.13 -13.28 -7.46
N PRO A 128 -8.34 -13.80 -6.49
CA PRO A 128 -7.18 -14.60 -6.81
C PRO A 128 -7.54 -15.71 -7.80
N TYR A 129 -6.77 -15.82 -8.89
CA TYR A 129 -7.06 -16.80 -9.93
C TYR A 129 -6.83 -18.22 -9.43
N HIS A 130 -7.70 -19.13 -9.85
CA HIS A 130 -7.54 -20.55 -9.61
C HIS A 130 -6.31 -21.06 -10.39
N GLU A 131 -5.47 -21.88 -9.76
CA GLU A 131 -4.40 -22.59 -10.48
C GLU A 131 -5.06 -23.61 -11.41
N SER A 132 -4.83 -23.46 -12.72
CA SER A 132 -5.37 -24.37 -13.74
C SER A 132 -4.71 -25.74 -13.67
#